data_AF-A0A0D0IPI3-F1
#
_entry.id   AF-A0A0D0IPI3-F1
#
_cell.length_a   1.000
_cell.length_b   1.000
_cell.length_c   1.000
_cell.angle_alpha   90.00
_cell.angle_beta   90.00
_cell.angle_gamma   90.00
#
_symmetry.space_group_name_H-M   'P 1'
#
loop_
_entity.id
_entity.type
_entity.pdbx_description
1 polymer ?
#
loop_
_entity_poly.entity_id
_entity_poly.type
_entity_poly.pdbx_seq_one_letter_code
_entity_poly.pdbx_strand_id
1 'polypeptide(L)'
;MTDLGGDPTYGSFQFGVVNPDGDQLLTFSSRVQGLGGACGDLPVLTIEEVDSHSVDLPGYVADAAPMSPLVPPRVVYRVSAVEGGAIAGLSLSDDTPTDACMYYNLLHPEQGLAMFATQLQVDSYEPSESEWFFPSVDEAKAYAETAEYSQLVRILSSLQFSTP
;
A
#
# COMPACT_ATOMS: atom_id res chain seq x y z
N MET A 1 -7.67 -25.08 -6.55
CA MET A 1 -7.02 -23.90 -7.14
C MET A 1 -8.14 -23.05 -7.68
N THR A 2 -8.57 -22.06 -6.90
CA THR A 2 -9.51 -21.06 -7.38
C THR A 2 -8.69 -20.10 -8.23
N ASP A 3 -9.03 -20.03 -9.51
CA ASP A 3 -8.49 -19.04 -10.43
C ASP A 3 -8.85 -17.66 -9.88
N LEU A 4 -7.83 -16.88 -9.49
CA LEU A 4 -7.98 -15.47 -9.10
C LEU A 4 -8.00 -14.56 -10.35
N GLY A 5 -8.30 -15.15 -11.51
CA GLY A 5 -8.16 -14.59 -12.84
C GLY A 5 -9.07 -13.39 -13.10
N GLY A 6 -8.43 -12.24 -13.30
CA GLY A 6 -9.04 -11.10 -13.97
C GLY A 6 -9.22 -11.35 -15.47
N ASP A 7 -10.22 -10.70 -16.07
CA ASP A 7 -10.55 -10.80 -17.51
C ASP A 7 -9.33 -10.49 -18.42
N PRO A 8 -8.79 -11.42 -19.22
CA PRO A 8 -7.57 -11.21 -20.02
C PRO A 8 -7.67 -10.09 -21.08
N THR A 9 -8.84 -9.50 -21.28
CA THR A 9 -9.07 -8.39 -22.22
C THR A 9 -8.45 -7.06 -21.75
N TYR A 10 -8.22 -6.89 -20.43
CA TYR A 10 -7.54 -5.71 -19.87
C TYR A 10 -6.05 -6.02 -19.61
N GLY A 11 -5.13 -5.24 -20.19
CA GLY A 11 -3.70 -5.41 -19.94
C GLY A 11 -3.30 -5.13 -18.49
N SER A 12 -2.22 -5.76 -18.00
CA SER A 12 -1.56 -5.33 -16.77
C SER A 12 -0.73 -4.07 -17.03
N PHE A 13 -0.77 -3.13 -16.09
CA PHE A 13 -0.05 -1.86 -16.18
C PHE A 13 0.69 -1.59 -14.88
N GLN A 14 1.95 -1.20 -15.00
CA GLN A 14 2.80 -0.85 -13.87
C GLN A 14 3.54 0.45 -14.19
N PHE A 15 3.62 1.35 -13.21
CA PHE A 15 4.47 2.54 -13.30
C PHE A 15 5.07 2.88 -11.93
N GLY A 16 6.25 3.48 -11.95
CA GLY A 16 6.88 4.07 -10.78
C GLY A 16 6.71 5.59 -10.78
N VAL A 17 6.60 6.17 -9.59
CA VAL A 17 6.76 7.61 -9.35
C VAL A 17 8.15 7.80 -8.79
N VAL A 18 8.99 8.54 -9.52
CA VAL A 18 10.38 8.79 -9.14
C VAL A 18 10.61 10.25 -8.75
N ASN A 19 11.49 10.49 -7.79
CA ASN A 19 11.97 11.83 -7.47
C ASN A 19 12.98 12.33 -8.53
N PRO A 20 13.40 13.61 -8.48
CA PRO A 20 14.41 14.14 -9.41
C PRO A 20 15.78 13.48 -9.35
N ASP A 21 16.12 12.83 -8.23
CA ASP A 21 17.38 12.11 -8.01
C ASP A 21 17.33 10.67 -8.57
N GLY A 22 16.14 10.19 -8.93
CA GLY A 22 15.89 8.88 -9.53
C GLY A 22 15.37 7.83 -8.57
N ASP A 23 15.14 8.17 -7.29
CA ASP A 23 14.62 7.24 -6.29
C ASP A 23 13.13 7.02 -6.51
N GLN A 24 12.68 5.77 -6.41
CA GLN A 24 11.29 5.42 -6.59
C GLN A 24 10.51 5.62 -5.29
N LEU A 25 9.55 6.55 -5.31
CA LEU A 25 8.74 6.88 -4.14
C LEU A 25 7.46 6.06 -4.04
N LEU A 26 6.84 5.75 -5.18
CA LEU A 26 5.60 4.96 -5.26
C LEU A 26 5.63 4.03 -6.46
N THR A 27 4.91 2.92 -6.37
CA THR A 27 4.63 2.00 -7.46
C THR A 27 3.13 1.84 -7.60
N PHE A 28 2.64 1.96 -8.82
CA PHE A 28 1.33 1.46 -9.20
C PHE A 28 1.47 0.12 -9.92
N SER A 29 0.59 -0.84 -9.62
CA SER A 29 0.41 -2.05 -10.40
C SER A 29 -1.07 -2.41 -10.47
N SER A 30 -1.61 -2.61 -11.66
CA SER A 30 -2.90 -3.26 -11.84
C SER A 30 -2.75 -4.78 -11.85
N ARG A 31 -3.80 -5.49 -11.45
CA ARG A 31 -3.90 -6.96 -11.51
C ARG A 31 -2.75 -7.65 -10.79
N VAL A 32 -2.47 -7.20 -9.58
CA VAL A 32 -1.52 -7.81 -8.67
C VAL A 32 -1.92 -9.28 -8.46
N GLN A 33 -0.97 -10.16 -8.72
CA GLN A 33 -1.13 -11.62 -8.62
C GLN A 33 0.11 -12.20 -7.95
N GLY A 34 0.03 -13.49 -7.59
CA GLY A 34 1.15 -14.17 -6.94
C GLY A 34 1.42 -13.65 -5.52
N LEU A 35 0.39 -13.12 -4.86
CA LEU A 35 0.47 -12.77 -3.44
C LEU A 35 0.87 -14.01 -2.66
N GLY A 36 1.99 -13.91 -1.98
CA GLY A 36 2.62 -14.99 -1.24
C GLY A 36 3.54 -14.42 -0.17
N GLY A 37 3.80 -15.22 0.84
CA GLY A 37 4.56 -14.80 2.01
C GLY A 37 4.18 -15.71 3.14
N ALA A 38 5.18 -16.16 3.89
CA ALA A 38 4.97 -16.96 5.08
C ALA A 38 5.57 -16.18 6.24
N CYS A 39 4.79 -15.99 7.31
CA CYS A 39 5.28 -15.31 8.50
C CYS A 39 6.55 -15.96 9.05
N GLY A 40 6.70 -17.28 8.95
CA GLY A 40 7.83 -17.98 9.57
C GLY A 40 7.98 -17.54 11.03
N ASP A 41 9.16 -17.04 11.37
CA ASP A 41 9.50 -16.48 12.69
C ASP A 41 9.45 -14.94 12.74
N LEU A 42 8.87 -14.28 11.72
CA LEU A 42 8.73 -12.82 11.71
C LEU A 42 7.86 -12.34 12.87
N PRO A 43 8.31 -11.32 13.63
CA PRO A 43 7.50 -10.68 14.65
C PRO A 43 6.18 -10.16 14.10
N VAL A 44 5.15 -10.14 14.95
CA VAL A 44 3.90 -9.44 14.66
C VAL A 44 4.17 -7.94 14.63
N LEU A 45 3.76 -7.28 13.55
CA LEU A 45 3.72 -5.84 13.44
C LEU A 45 2.49 -5.33 14.17
N THR A 46 2.69 -4.42 15.12
CA THR A 46 1.61 -3.56 15.59
C THR A 46 1.43 -2.44 14.58
N ILE A 47 0.27 -2.40 13.92
CA ILE A 47 0.01 -1.50 12.80
C ILE A 47 -0.71 -0.26 13.33
N GLU A 48 -0.04 0.89 13.31
CA GLU A 48 -0.64 2.18 13.65
C GLU A 48 -0.95 2.97 12.37
N GLU A 49 -2.22 3.28 12.12
CA GLU A 49 -2.60 4.26 11.09
C GLU A 49 -2.31 5.67 11.63
N VAL A 50 -1.19 6.26 11.22
CA VAL A 50 -0.69 7.57 11.68
C VAL A 50 -1.45 8.72 11.01
N ASP A 51 -1.80 8.55 9.73
CA ASP A 51 -2.58 9.52 8.98
C ASP A 51 -3.48 8.83 7.94
N SER A 52 -4.63 9.43 7.64
CA SER A 52 -5.61 8.89 6.71
C SER A 52 -6.44 10.00 6.07
N HIS A 53 -6.51 9.99 4.73
CA HIS A 53 -7.29 10.93 3.92
C HIS A 53 -8.31 10.16 3.08
N SER A 54 -9.60 10.41 3.29
CA SER A 54 -10.63 9.89 2.39
C SER A 54 -10.41 10.41 0.97
N VAL A 55 -10.55 9.54 -0.02
CA VAL A 55 -10.38 9.90 -1.43
C VAL A 55 -11.63 9.50 -2.20
N ASP A 56 -12.07 10.39 -3.09
CA ASP A 56 -12.98 9.99 -4.16
C ASP A 56 -12.13 9.42 -5.30
N LEU A 57 -12.35 8.15 -5.66
CA LEU A 57 -11.66 7.49 -6.77
C LEU A 57 -12.63 7.29 -7.93
N PRO A 58 -12.72 8.25 -8.88
CA PRO A 58 -13.55 8.10 -10.05
C PRO A 58 -13.30 6.79 -10.79
N GLY A 59 -14.40 6.11 -11.14
CA GLY A 59 -14.39 4.84 -11.86
C GLY A 59 -13.98 3.62 -11.03
N TYR A 60 -13.59 3.79 -9.76
CA TYR A 60 -13.35 2.68 -8.86
C TYR A 60 -14.69 2.00 -8.50
N VAL A 61 -14.74 0.70 -8.71
CA VAL A 61 -15.85 -0.17 -8.29
C VAL A 61 -15.23 -1.28 -7.47
N ALA A 62 -15.53 -1.32 -6.17
CA ALA A 62 -15.04 -2.37 -5.28
C ALA A 62 -15.52 -3.75 -5.73
N ASP A 63 -14.69 -4.77 -5.50
CA ASP A 63 -15.08 -6.17 -5.66
C ASP A 63 -16.35 -6.47 -4.86
N ALA A 64 -17.30 -7.15 -5.50
CA ALA A 64 -18.58 -7.51 -4.92
C ALA A 64 -18.47 -8.68 -3.92
N ALA A 65 -17.37 -9.44 -3.95
CA ALA A 65 -17.15 -10.60 -3.08
C ALA A 65 -15.72 -10.62 -2.49
N PRO A 66 -15.31 -9.57 -1.76
CA PRO A 66 -13.97 -9.49 -1.22
C PRO A 66 -13.75 -10.53 -0.13
N MET A 67 -12.50 -10.99 0.03
CA MET A 67 -12.14 -11.95 1.09
C MET A 67 -12.22 -11.36 2.51
N SER A 68 -12.18 -10.03 2.62
CA SER A 68 -12.29 -9.27 3.86
C SER A 68 -13.24 -8.07 3.68
N PRO A 69 -13.83 -7.54 4.76
CA PRO A 69 -14.61 -6.31 4.68
C PRO A 69 -13.75 -5.14 4.17
N LEU A 70 -14.25 -4.44 3.14
CA LEU A 70 -13.60 -3.26 2.59
C LEU A 70 -14.16 -1.98 3.21
N VAL A 71 -13.35 -0.95 3.23
CA VAL A 71 -13.71 0.43 3.61
C VAL A 71 -13.67 1.34 2.37
N PRO A 72 -14.31 2.52 2.39
CA PRO A 72 -14.14 3.48 1.30
C PRO A 72 -12.66 3.78 1.03
N PRO A 73 -12.24 3.92 -0.24
CA PRO A 73 -10.85 4.18 -0.58
C PRO A 73 -10.29 5.41 0.12
N ARG A 74 -9.05 5.28 0.57
CA ARG A 74 -8.34 6.32 1.32
C ARG A 74 -6.85 6.22 1.09
N VAL A 75 -6.17 7.37 1.15
CA VAL A 75 -4.72 7.37 1.34
C VAL A 75 -4.47 7.14 2.82
N VAL A 76 -3.61 6.19 3.14
CA VAL A 76 -3.31 5.80 4.52
C VAL A 76 -1.81 5.66 4.71
N TYR A 77 -1.33 6.24 5.81
CA TYR A 77 0.05 6.12 6.25
C TYR A 77 0.10 5.29 7.51
N ARG A 78 0.83 4.18 7.44
CA ARG A 78 0.94 3.19 8.51
C ARG A 78 2.37 3.11 9.01
N VAL A 79 2.53 3.00 10.32
CA VAL A 79 3.84 2.85 10.97
C VAL A 79 3.78 1.65 11.91
N SER A 80 4.84 0.86 11.91
CA SER A 80 5.04 -0.24 12.84
C SER A 80 6.44 -0.15 13.44
N ALA A 81 6.52 -0.29 14.77
CA ALA A 81 7.81 -0.41 15.44
C ALA A 81 8.45 -1.75 15.08
N VAL A 82 9.74 -1.73 14.77
CA VAL A 82 10.55 -2.92 14.44
C VAL A 82 11.89 -2.85 15.17
N GLU A 83 12.69 -3.92 15.10
CA GLU A 83 14.02 -3.89 15.69
C GLU A 83 14.85 -2.76 15.08
N GLY A 84 15.43 -1.92 15.95
CA GLY A 84 16.30 -0.81 15.55
C GLY A 84 15.60 0.44 15.03
N GLY A 85 14.26 0.48 14.91
CA GLY A 85 13.56 1.65 14.40
C GLY A 85 12.07 1.43 14.13
N ALA A 86 11.61 1.92 12.99
CA ALA A 86 10.24 1.76 12.51
C ALA A 86 10.22 1.49 11.01
N ILE A 87 9.25 0.71 10.56
CA ILE A 87 8.91 0.61 9.13
C ILE A 87 7.60 1.34 8.89
N ALA A 88 7.55 2.10 7.80
CA ALA A 88 6.34 2.78 7.39
C ALA A 88 5.87 2.33 6.00
N GLY A 89 4.61 2.61 5.71
CA GLY A 89 4.04 2.40 4.40
C GLY A 89 2.98 3.45 4.11
N LEU A 90 3.12 4.14 2.99
CA LEU A 90 2.09 5.02 2.44
C LEU A 90 1.41 4.31 1.25
N SER A 91 0.09 4.27 1.24
CA SER A 91 -0.68 3.62 0.18
C SER A 91 -2.05 4.25 -0.04
N LEU A 92 -2.57 4.06 -1.25
CA LEU A 92 -4.00 4.13 -1.52
C LEU A 92 -4.58 2.73 -1.25
N SER A 93 -5.51 2.63 -0.32
CA SER A 93 -6.05 1.34 0.15
C SER A 93 -7.55 1.44 0.47
N ASP A 94 -8.24 0.32 0.38
CA ASP A 94 -9.65 0.12 0.74
C ASP A 94 -9.80 -0.97 1.82
N ASP A 95 -8.74 -1.20 2.59
CA ASP A 95 -8.68 -2.19 3.67
C ASP A 95 -8.14 -1.62 4.99
N THR A 96 -8.35 -2.40 6.05
CA THR A 96 -7.90 -2.15 7.42
C THR A 96 -7.15 -3.40 7.91
N PRO A 97 -5.85 -3.57 7.57
CA PRO A 97 -5.10 -4.71 8.04
C PRO A 97 -5.03 -4.69 9.58
N THR A 98 -5.20 -5.86 10.19
CA THR A 98 -4.99 -6.05 11.63
C THR A 98 -3.53 -6.40 11.89
N ASP A 99 -3.10 -6.28 13.15
CA ASP A 99 -1.79 -6.75 13.59
C ASP A 99 -1.47 -8.15 13.06
N ALA A 100 -0.38 -8.25 12.31
CA ALA A 100 0.06 -9.44 11.59
C ALA A 100 1.57 -9.35 11.35
N CYS A 101 2.21 -10.46 11.02
CA CYS A 101 3.65 -10.45 10.69
C CYS A 101 3.97 -9.63 9.43
N MET A 102 2.96 -9.47 8.57
CA MET A 102 3.03 -8.77 7.30
C MET A 102 1.63 -8.33 6.89
N TYR A 103 1.54 -7.30 6.05
CA TYR A 103 0.32 -6.90 5.37
C TYR A 103 0.62 -6.47 3.94
N TYR A 104 -0.43 -6.32 3.14
CA TYR A 104 -0.32 -5.81 1.78
C TYR A 104 -0.99 -4.45 1.64
N ASN A 105 -0.41 -3.59 0.82
CA ASN A 105 -1.04 -2.35 0.39
C ASN A 105 -1.83 -2.61 -0.90
N LEU A 106 -3.13 -2.80 -0.77
CA LEU A 106 -4.00 -3.18 -1.88
C LEU A 106 -5.22 -2.28 -2.01
N LEU A 107 -5.66 -2.19 -3.25
CA LEU A 107 -7.03 -1.88 -3.65
C LEU A 107 -7.65 -3.16 -4.21
N HIS A 108 -8.94 -3.32 -4.01
CA HIS A 108 -9.73 -4.47 -4.42
C HIS A 108 -10.81 -4.06 -5.42
N PRO A 109 -10.46 -3.51 -6.61
CA PRO A 109 -11.48 -3.21 -7.61
C PRO A 109 -11.95 -4.49 -8.31
N GLU A 110 -13.16 -4.47 -8.88
CA GLU A 110 -13.78 -5.64 -9.54
C GLU A 110 -12.94 -6.19 -10.72
N GLN A 111 -12.03 -5.40 -11.30
CA GLN A 111 -11.19 -5.81 -12.42
C GLN A 111 -9.93 -6.60 -11.99
N GLY A 112 -9.75 -6.78 -10.68
CA GLY A 112 -8.64 -7.49 -10.04
C GLY A 112 -7.79 -6.58 -9.15
N LEU A 113 -7.10 -7.17 -8.18
CA LEU A 113 -6.30 -6.45 -7.17
C LEU A 113 -5.38 -5.41 -7.81
N ALA A 114 -5.30 -4.23 -7.22
CA ALA A 114 -4.36 -3.18 -7.63
C ALA A 114 -3.55 -2.73 -6.43
N MET A 115 -2.43 -2.07 -6.69
CA MET A 115 -1.62 -1.39 -5.69
C MET A 115 -1.31 0.00 -6.22
N PHE A 116 -1.41 1.01 -5.37
CA PHE A 116 -0.67 2.26 -5.54
C PHE A 116 -0.05 2.63 -4.19
N ALA A 117 1.22 2.31 -4.02
CA ALA A 117 1.85 2.36 -2.71
C ALA A 117 3.36 2.47 -2.82
N THR A 118 3.97 2.78 -1.69
CA THR A 118 5.41 2.72 -1.42
C THR A 118 5.98 1.32 -1.62
N GLN A 119 5.28 0.30 -1.12
CA GLN A 119 5.63 -1.11 -1.30
C GLN A 119 4.37 -1.99 -1.28
N LEU A 120 4.42 -3.14 -1.97
CA LEU A 120 3.30 -4.08 -2.04
C LEU A 120 3.08 -4.80 -0.71
N GLN A 121 4.14 -5.42 -0.19
CA GLN A 121 4.14 -6.18 1.05
C GLN A 121 4.96 -5.40 2.06
N VAL A 122 4.44 -5.27 3.28
CA VAL A 122 5.15 -4.66 4.42
C VAL A 122 5.32 -5.74 5.47
N ASP A 123 6.56 -5.96 5.90
CA ASP A 123 6.94 -6.92 6.94
C ASP A 123 8.15 -6.40 7.73
N SER A 124 8.70 -7.22 8.62
CA SER A 124 9.92 -6.91 9.39
C SER A 124 11.12 -7.76 8.97
N TYR A 125 11.12 -8.32 7.77
CA TYR A 125 12.28 -9.01 7.23
C TYR A 125 13.35 -7.98 6.85
N GLU A 126 14.52 -8.04 7.50
CA GLU A 126 15.65 -7.12 7.27
C GLU A 126 15.21 -5.64 7.20
N PRO A 127 14.57 -5.10 8.25
CA PRO A 127 13.85 -3.84 8.16
C PRO A 127 14.73 -2.66 7.78
N SER A 128 16.01 -2.67 8.17
CA SER A 128 17.00 -1.64 7.82
C SER A 128 17.34 -1.55 6.33
N GLU A 129 16.94 -2.55 5.52
CA GLU A 129 17.10 -2.53 4.07
C GLU A 129 15.90 -1.91 3.34
N SER A 130 14.78 -1.66 4.04
CA SER A 130 13.64 -0.96 3.47
C SER A 130 13.95 0.52 3.24
N GLU A 131 13.59 1.04 2.07
CA GLU A 131 13.62 2.49 1.78
C GLU A 131 12.67 3.29 2.69
N TRP A 132 11.70 2.61 3.31
CA TRP A 132 10.72 3.17 4.25
C TRP A 132 11.03 2.80 5.70
N PHE A 133 12.29 2.49 5.99
CA PHE A 133 12.82 2.38 7.35
C PHE A 133 13.15 3.75 7.92
N PHE A 134 12.77 3.95 9.19
CA PHE A 134 13.08 5.15 9.96
C PHE A 134 13.86 4.78 11.22
N PRO A 135 14.84 5.59 11.64
CA PRO A 135 15.60 5.36 12.87
C PRO A 135 14.75 5.29 14.15
N SER A 136 13.54 5.85 14.14
CA SER A 136 12.59 5.76 15.25
C SER A 136 11.14 5.90 14.78
N VAL A 137 10.21 5.46 15.64
CA VAL A 137 8.76 5.66 15.44
C VAL A 137 8.42 7.15 15.38
N ASP A 138 9.07 7.98 16.21
CA ASP A 138 8.82 9.43 16.22
C ASP A 138 9.25 10.07 14.90
N GLU A 139 10.39 9.67 14.33
CA GLU A 139 10.83 10.12 13.01
C GLU A 139 9.90 9.65 11.89
N ALA A 140 9.44 8.39 11.94
CA ALA A 140 8.44 7.88 11.00
C ALA A 140 7.15 8.70 11.06
N LYS A 141 6.68 9.07 12.25
CA LYS A 141 5.49 9.91 12.42
C LYS A 141 5.71 11.33 11.93
N ALA A 142 6.87 11.92 12.23
CA ALA A 142 7.24 13.26 11.78
C ALA A 142 7.30 13.37 10.25
N TYR A 143 7.57 12.27 9.54
CA TYR A 143 7.53 12.26 8.07
C TYR A 143 6.17 12.70 7.50
N ALA A 144 5.06 12.41 8.18
CA ALA A 144 3.71 12.83 7.76
C ALA A 144 3.53 14.35 7.74
N GLU A 145 4.41 15.11 8.41
CA GLU A 145 4.39 16.57 8.45
C GLU A 145 5.23 17.21 7.32
N THR A 146 5.87 16.41 6.47
CA THR A 146 6.76 16.89 5.42
C THR A 146 6.02 17.34 4.15
N ALA A 147 6.68 18.21 3.38
CA ALA A 147 6.18 18.62 2.07
C ALA A 147 6.19 17.46 1.06
N GLU A 148 7.17 16.55 1.16
CA GLU A 148 7.24 15.34 0.32
C GLU A 148 6.05 14.43 0.58
N TYR A 149 5.75 14.12 1.85
CA TYR A 149 4.56 13.36 2.23
C TYR A 149 3.29 13.99 1.66
N SER A 150 3.11 15.31 1.84
CA SER A 150 1.96 16.04 1.30
C SER A 150 1.85 15.93 -0.23
N GLN A 151 2.98 15.86 -0.94
CA GLN A 151 3.00 15.65 -2.38
C GLN A 151 2.63 14.22 -2.76
N LEU A 152 3.14 13.22 -2.05
CA LEU A 152 2.80 11.81 -2.27
C LEU A 152 1.32 11.54 -2.04
N VAL A 153 0.72 12.11 -0.98
CA VAL A 153 -0.73 12.04 -0.74
C VAL A 153 -1.50 12.59 -1.95
N ARG A 154 -1.12 13.76 -2.48
CA ARG A 154 -1.76 14.33 -3.68
C ARG A 154 -1.63 13.43 -4.92
N ILE A 155 -0.48 12.80 -5.11
CA ILE A 155 -0.23 11.88 -6.23
C ILE A 155 -1.13 10.65 -6.08
N LEU A 156 -1.19 10.02 -4.91
CA LEU A 156 -2.05 8.88 -4.65
C LEU A 156 -3.53 9.24 -4.84
N SER A 157 -3.96 10.39 -4.32
CA SER A 157 -5.34 10.88 -4.48
C SER A 157 -5.70 11.26 -5.93
N SER A 158 -4.73 11.34 -6.84
CA SER A 158 -4.98 11.67 -8.25
C SER A 158 -5.36 10.46 -9.11
N LEU A 159 -5.26 9.24 -8.57
CA LEU A 159 -5.59 8.02 -9.30
C LEU A 159 -7.06 8.03 -9.73
N GLN A 160 -7.29 7.67 -10.98
CA GLN A 160 -8.62 7.47 -11.53
C GLN A 160 -8.62 6.17 -12.32
N PHE A 161 -9.71 5.42 -12.21
CA PHE A 161 -9.96 4.28 -13.07
C PHE A 161 -10.80 4.76 -14.24
N SER A 162 -10.39 4.42 -15.46
CA SER A 162 -11.24 4.61 -16.62
C SER A 162 -12.30 3.51 -16.61
N THR A 163 -13.58 3.88 -16.57
CA THR A 163 -14.65 2.94 -16.91
C THR A 163 -14.46 2.49 -18.36
N PRO A 164 -14.61 1.18 -18.67
CA PRO A 164 -14.61 0.71 -20.06
C PRO A 164 -15.69 1.39 -20.92
#